data_AF-A0A2H6IWP0-F1
#
_entry.id   AF-A0A2H6IWP0-F1
#
_cell.length_a   1.000
_cell.length_b   1.000
_cell.length_c   1.000
_cell.angle_alpha   90.00
_cell.angle_beta   90.00
_cell.angle_gamma   90.00
#
_symmetry.space_group_name_H-M   'P 1'
#
loop_
_entity.id
_entity.type
_entity.pdbx_description
1 polymer ?
#
loop_
_entity_poly.entity_id
_entity_poly.type
_entity_poly.pdbx_seq_one_letter_code
_entity_poly.pdbx_strand_id
1 'polypeptide(L)'
;MEIALSQLLGRDDIITPARADLESQREQGVGGQNYRLDHPDVPGRSLWRRLTGRPERYYHSTVGYYEHMPGWRVRRYVGEEIWNSYYKFTFERNPWDRQVSFYFYKTRGKDNPRSFDQFLKRKSKAYVGNYDIYAIDGEIAVNFVGSYENLNHDFNKAMEEIGIKEKITLPVANVSKQKDTHGYRQYYTDETRNLIAGWYAAEIDAFGYKF
;
A
#
# COMPACT_ATOMS: atom_id res chain seq x y z
N MET A 1 7.66 -4.62 4.23
CA MET A 1 6.96 -5.87 3.87
C MET A 1 7.49 -6.42 2.57
N GLU A 2 7.29 -5.73 1.45
CA GLU A 2 7.85 -6.14 0.15
C GLU A 2 9.35 -6.42 0.21
N ILE A 3 10.13 -5.56 0.89
CA ILE A 3 11.56 -5.79 1.11
C ILE A 3 11.85 -7.09 1.86
N ALA A 4 11.10 -7.36 2.94
CA ALA A 4 11.30 -8.58 3.73
C ALA A 4 10.87 -9.85 2.94
N LEU A 5 9.78 -9.76 2.18
CA LEU A 5 9.33 -10.86 1.32
C LEU A 5 10.28 -11.11 0.16
N SER A 6 10.91 -10.06 -0.39
CA SER A 6 11.81 -10.18 -1.53
C SER A 6 13.01 -11.10 -1.29
N GLN A 7 13.38 -11.33 -0.03
CA GLN A 7 14.44 -12.27 0.38
C GLN A 7 14.04 -13.74 0.23
N LEU A 8 12.73 -14.04 0.18
CA LEU A 8 12.20 -15.40 0.07
C LEU A 8 11.90 -15.79 -1.37
N LEU A 9 11.98 -14.84 -2.31
CA LEU A 9 11.52 -15.01 -3.68
C LEU A 9 12.64 -15.56 -4.57
N GLY A 10 12.28 -16.51 -5.42
CA GLY A 10 13.11 -17.09 -6.46
C GLY A 10 13.25 -16.18 -7.68
N ARG A 11 14.03 -16.63 -8.66
CA ARG A 11 14.33 -15.85 -9.88
C ARG A 11 13.13 -15.61 -10.80
N ASP A 12 12.12 -16.47 -10.71
CA ASP A 12 10.94 -16.42 -11.57
C ASP A 12 9.76 -15.68 -10.91
N ASP A 13 9.90 -15.34 -9.62
CA ASP A 13 8.87 -14.62 -8.88
C ASP A 13 8.81 -13.15 -9.29
N ILE A 14 7.64 -12.55 -9.08
CA ILE A 14 7.38 -11.16 -9.43
C ILE A 14 7.75 -10.27 -8.24
N ILE A 15 8.65 -9.32 -8.48
CA ILE A 15 8.99 -8.28 -7.51
C ILE A 15 8.82 -6.93 -8.18
N THR A 16 7.92 -6.11 -7.66
CA THR A 16 7.72 -4.77 -8.20
C THR A 16 8.93 -3.88 -7.95
N PRO A 17 9.20 -2.93 -8.85
CA PRO A 17 10.18 -1.90 -8.58
C PRO A 17 9.63 -0.95 -7.52
N ALA A 18 10.49 -0.53 -6.59
CA ALA A 18 10.17 0.37 -5.51
C ALA A 18 10.89 1.72 -5.65
N ARG A 19 10.66 2.61 -4.69
CA ARG A 19 11.45 3.85 -4.58
C ARG A 19 12.91 3.53 -4.32
N ALA A 20 13.81 4.39 -4.81
CA ALA A 20 15.25 4.21 -4.65
C ALA A 20 15.70 4.02 -3.17
N ASP A 21 15.04 4.68 -2.21
CA ASP A 21 15.33 4.55 -0.78
C ASP A 21 14.89 3.21 -0.17
N LEU A 22 13.92 2.54 -0.80
CA LEU A 22 13.48 1.20 -0.43
C LEU A 22 14.29 0.13 -1.18
N GLU A 23 14.59 0.35 -2.46
CA GLU A 23 15.47 -0.51 -3.25
C GLU A 23 16.85 -0.67 -2.60
N SER A 24 17.41 0.42 -2.06
CA SER A 24 18.70 0.36 -1.34
C SER A 24 18.68 -0.46 -0.05
N GLN A 25 17.49 -0.86 0.44
CA GLN A 25 17.34 -1.72 1.62
C GLN A 25 17.20 -3.20 1.27
N ARG A 26 17.11 -3.54 -0.02
CA ARG A 26 17.12 -4.94 -0.47
C ARG A 26 18.52 -5.54 -0.35
N GLU A 27 18.57 -6.85 -0.22
CA GLU A 27 19.85 -7.57 -0.26
C GLU A 27 20.53 -7.41 -1.62
N GLN A 28 21.86 -7.55 -1.65
CA GLN A 28 22.61 -7.39 -2.90
C GLN A 28 22.14 -8.40 -3.95
N GLY A 29 21.76 -7.88 -5.12
CA GLY A 29 21.26 -8.68 -6.24
C GLY A 29 19.74 -8.91 -6.22
N VAL A 30 19.03 -8.49 -5.17
CA VAL A 30 17.56 -8.54 -5.10
C VAL A 30 16.99 -7.18 -5.51
N GLY A 31 16.19 -7.14 -6.57
CA GLY A 31 15.63 -5.92 -7.14
C GLY A 31 14.31 -6.18 -7.86
N GLY A 32 13.72 -5.15 -8.45
CA GLY A 32 12.52 -5.34 -9.28
C GLY A 32 12.78 -6.34 -10.42
N GLN A 33 11.99 -7.42 -10.48
CA GLN A 33 12.13 -8.52 -11.45
C GLN A 33 10.75 -9.03 -11.89
N ASN A 34 10.66 -9.55 -13.11
CA ASN A 34 9.46 -10.16 -13.71
C ASN A 34 8.16 -9.34 -13.61
N TYR A 35 8.23 -8.04 -13.32
CA TYR A 35 7.07 -7.17 -13.16
C TYR A 35 6.52 -6.65 -14.50
N ARG A 36 7.34 -6.70 -15.56
CA ARG A 36 6.92 -6.32 -16.91
C ARG A 36 5.99 -7.39 -17.44
N LEU A 37 4.85 -6.97 -17.96
CA LEU A 37 3.82 -7.87 -18.45
C LEU A 37 3.49 -7.55 -19.90
N ASP A 38 3.52 -8.58 -20.75
CA ASP A 38 2.98 -8.53 -22.11
C ASP A 38 1.53 -9.01 -22.08
N HIS A 39 0.60 -8.08 -21.89
CA HIS A 39 -0.83 -8.37 -21.80
C HIS A 39 -1.62 -7.23 -22.47
N PRO A 40 -2.67 -7.52 -23.25
CA PRO A 40 -3.38 -6.51 -24.06
C PRO A 40 -3.98 -5.35 -23.23
N ASP A 41 -4.34 -5.63 -21.98
CA ASP A 41 -4.89 -4.60 -21.08
C ASP A 41 -3.85 -3.78 -20.34
N VAL A 42 -2.56 -4.12 -20.45
CA VAL A 42 -1.49 -3.28 -19.91
C VAL A 42 -1.41 -2.02 -20.77
N PRO A 43 -1.65 -0.81 -20.22
CA PRO A 43 -1.65 0.39 -21.01
C PRO A 43 -0.29 0.62 -21.67
N GLY A 44 -0.31 0.90 -22.97
CA GLY A 44 0.90 1.29 -23.69
C GLY A 44 1.44 2.64 -23.22
N ARG A 45 2.77 2.78 -23.17
CA ARG A 45 3.40 4.08 -22.93
C ARG A 45 3.19 4.99 -24.14
N SER A 46 2.63 6.19 -23.91
CA SER A 46 2.29 7.11 -25.00
C SER A 46 3.50 7.47 -25.87
N LEU A 47 3.28 7.58 -27.19
CA LEU A 47 4.34 7.85 -28.18
C LEU A 47 5.13 9.11 -27.84
N TRP A 48 4.45 10.19 -27.44
CA TRP A 48 5.11 11.44 -27.03
C TRP A 48 6.02 11.26 -25.81
N ARG A 49 5.64 10.46 -24.81
CA ARG A 49 6.50 10.18 -23.64
C ARG A 49 7.71 9.31 -24.02
N ARG A 50 7.58 8.45 -25.02
CA ARG A 50 8.70 7.67 -25.57
C ARG A 50 9.67 8.59 -26.31
N LEU A 51 9.15 9.45 -27.19
CA LEU A 51 9.96 10.38 -27.99
C LEU A 51 10.65 11.47 -27.17
N THR A 52 10.01 11.97 -26.11
CA THR A 52 10.60 12.99 -25.22
C THR A 52 11.59 12.42 -24.20
N GLY A 53 11.85 11.11 -24.20
CA GLY A 53 12.75 10.47 -23.24
C GLY A 53 12.30 10.56 -21.78
N ARG A 54 11.07 11.03 -21.50
CA ARG A 54 10.57 11.22 -20.13
C ARG A 54 10.52 9.89 -19.40
N PRO A 55 11.24 9.70 -18.28
CA PRO A 55 11.36 8.40 -17.63
C PRO A 55 9.98 7.87 -17.21
N GLU A 56 9.81 6.57 -17.39
CA GLU A 56 8.65 5.88 -16.89
C GLU A 56 8.72 5.77 -15.37
N ARG A 57 7.60 6.01 -14.69
CA ARG A 57 7.57 5.93 -13.23
C ARG A 57 7.26 4.50 -12.80
N TYR A 58 7.98 4.01 -11.81
CA TYR A 58 7.89 2.64 -11.31
C TYR A 58 6.47 2.26 -10.82
N TYR A 59 5.68 3.24 -10.38
CA TYR A 59 4.28 3.05 -9.93
C TYR A 59 3.23 3.27 -11.03
N HIS A 60 3.64 3.46 -12.29
CA HIS A 60 2.71 3.73 -13.38
C HIS A 60 2.20 2.42 -13.99
N SER A 61 0.92 2.35 -14.34
CA SER A 61 0.29 1.13 -14.86
C SER A 61 0.87 0.60 -16.18
N THR A 62 1.67 1.40 -16.88
CA THR A 62 2.35 1.00 -18.12
C THR A 62 3.54 0.08 -17.87
N VAL A 63 3.96 -0.11 -16.61
CA VAL A 63 5.10 -0.97 -16.26
C VAL A 63 4.74 -2.44 -16.11
N GLY A 64 3.46 -2.81 -16.20
CA GLY A 64 2.97 -4.15 -15.81
C GLY A 64 2.50 -4.13 -14.36
N TYR A 65 3.12 -4.94 -13.50
CA TYR A 65 2.90 -4.95 -12.05
C TYR A 65 3.60 -3.77 -11.37
N TYR A 66 2.91 -3.12 -10.42
CA TYR A 66 3.40 -1.92 -9.74
C TYR A 66 2.89 -1.83 -8.29
N GLU A 67 3.59 -1.07 -7.44
CA GLU A 67 3.20 -0.84 -6.04
C GLU A 67 1.77 -0.28 -5.92
N HIS A 68 0.98 -0.80 -4.98
CA HIS A 68 -0.42 -0.40 -4.77
C HIS A 68 -1.34 -0.64 -5.99
N MET A 69 -1.04 -1.64 -6.82
CA MET A 69 -1.97 -2.12 -7.83
C MET A 69 -3.23 -2.70 -7.16
N PRO A 70 -4.44 -2.32 -7.58
CA PRO A 70 -5.67 -2.88 -7.03
C PRO A 70 -5.88 -4.33 -7.49
N GLY A 71 -6.46 -5.15 -6.62
CA GLY A 71 -6.65 -6.58 -6.81
C GLY A 71 -7.42 -6.94 -8.07
N TRP A 72 -8.45 -6.16 -8.45
CA TRP A 72 -9.20 -6.38 -9.70
C TRP A 72 -8.28 -6.34 -10.93
N ARG A 73 -7.24 -5.51 -10.92
CA ARG A 73 -6.29 -5.39 -12.03
C ARG A 73 -5.32 -6.56 -12.03
N VAL A 74 -4.83 -6.96 -10.86
CA VAL A 74 -4.01 -8.18 -10.73
C VAL A 74 -4.80 -9.38 -11.25
N ARG A 75 -6.04 -9.57 -10.79
CA ARG A 75 -6.97 -10.62 -11.24
C ARG A 75 -7.15 -10.62 -12.75
N ARG A 76 -7.33 -9.44 -13.36
CA ARG A 76 -7.46 -9.30 -14.81
C ARG A 76 -6.22 -9.78 -15.57
N TYR A 77 -5.03 -9.52 -15.02
CA TYR A 77 -3.75 -9.84 -15.66
C TYR A 77 -3.35 -11.30 -15.52
N VAL A 78 -3.51 -11.88 -14.33
CA VAL A 78 -3.14 -13.29 -14.08
C VAL A 78 -4.23 -14.27 -14.52
N GLY A 79 -5.48 -13.80 -14.69
CA GLY A 79 -6.63 -14.63 -15.00
C GLY A 79 -7.21 -15.35 -13.77
N GLU A 80 -8.40 -15.91 -13.93
CA GLU A 80 -9.16 -16.53 -12.82
C GLU A 80 -8.45 -17.73 -12.21
N GLU A 81 -7.81 -18.57 -13.02
CA GLU A 81 -7.15 -19.79 -12.54
C GLU A 81 -6.02 -19.44 -11.57
N ILE A 82 -5.07 -18.60 -12.00
CA ILE A 82 -3.95 -18.17 -11.17
C ILE A 82 -4.48 -17.39 -9.97
N TRP A 83 -5.40 -16.44 -10.20
CA TRP A 83 -5.99 -15.66 -9.12
C TRP A 83 -6.57 -16.57 -8.03
N ASN A 84 -7.39 -17.57 -8.39
CA ASN A 84 -8.03 -18.42 -7.40
C ASN A 84 -7.07 -19.43 -6.74
N SER A 85 -5.96 -19.78 -7.39
CA SER A 85 -4.96 -20.69 -6.82
C SER A 85 -4.02 -20.03 -5.80
N TYR A 86 -3.85 -18.71 -5.83
CA TYR A 86 -2.88 -18.02 -4.97
C TYR A 86 -3.50 -17.61 -3.63
N TYR A 87 -2.74 -17.75 -2.55
CA TYR A 87 -3.06 -17.10 -1.29
C TYR A 87 -2.73 -15.60 -1.37
N LYS A 88 -3.65 -14.75 -0.93
CA LYS A 88 -3.57 -13.29 -1.04
C LYS A 88 -3.76 -12.68 0.32
N PHE A 89 -2.93 -11.72 0.68
CA PHE A 89 -3.06 -11.01 1.93
C PHE A 89 -2.71 -9.53 1.77
N THR A 90 -3.23 -8.73 2.68
CA THR A 90 -2.99 -7.28 2.76
C THR A 90 -2.95 -6.84 4.22
N PHE A 91 -2.67 -5.56 4.45
CA PHE A 91 -2.68 -4.97 5.78
C PHE A 91 -3.49 -3.70 5.79
N GLU A 92 -4.35 -3.57 6.80
CA GLU A 92 -5.10 -2.36 7.06
C GLU A 92 -4.60 -1.68 8.34
N ARG A 93 -4.70 -0.35 8.37
CA ARG A 93 -4.37 0.49 9.50
C ARG A 93 -5.60 1.27 9.91
N ASN A 94 -5.75 1.51 11.21
CA ASN A 94 -6.76 2.40 11.75
C ASN A 94 -6.89 3.67 10.87
N PRO A 95 -8.06 3.94 10.28
CA PRO A 95 -8.19 4.98 9.26
C PRO A 95 -7.85 6.38 9.76
N TRP A 96 -8.12 6.67 11.04
CA TRP A 96 -7.77 7.95 11.64
C TRP A 96 -6.26 8.12 11.82
N ASP A 97 -5.56 7.08 12.27
CA ASP A 97 -4.11 7.07 12.37
C ASP A 97 -3.44 7.13 10.97
N ARG A 98 -3.96 6.34 10.02
CA ARG A 98 -3.54 6.34 8.62
C ARG A 98 -3.62 7.74 8.00
N GLN A 99 -4.71 8.46 8.25
CA GLN A 99 -4.92 9.80 7.69
C GLN A 99 -3.94 10.84 8.26
N VAL A 100 -3.64 10.78 9.57
CA VAL A 100 -2.61 11.64 10.19
C VAL A 100 -1.22 11.30 9.63
N SER A 101 -0.92 10.01 9.48
CA SER A 101 0.32 9.55 8.85
C SER A 101 0.44 10.07 7.41
N PHE A 102 -0.65 10.06 6.63
CA PHE A 102 -0.66 10.58 5.27
C PHE A 102 -0.48 12.11 5.21
N TYR A 103 -1.09 12.84 6.16
CA TYR A 103 -0.87 14.27 6.31
C TYR A 103 0.62 14.57 6.47
N PHE A 104 1.30 13.93 7.43
CA PHE A 104 2.74 14.09 7.64
C PHE A 104 3.57 13.71 6.42
N TYR A 105 3.21 12.63 5.74
CA TYR A 105 3.88 12.26 4.50
C TYR A 105 3.77 13.36 3.42
N LYS A 106 2.60 14.00 3.28
CA LYS A 106 2.35 15.06 2.30
C LYS A 106 2.91 16.43 2.70
N THR A 107 3.17 16.65 3.98
CA THR A 107 3.68 17.92 4.51
C THR A 107 5.16 17.89 4.84
N ARG A 108 5.79 16.71 4.82
CA ARG A 108 7.23 16.54 5.03
C ARG A 108 8.05 17.48 4.13
N GLY A 109 8.97 18.23 4.75
CA GLY A 109 9.88 19.14 4.06
C GLY A 109 9.26 20.47 3.61
N LYS A 110 8.08 20.84 4.13
CA LYS A 110 7.49 22.17 3.92
C LYS A 110 7.73 23.05 5.14
N ASP A 111 8.14 24.29 4.90
CA ASP A 111 8.45 25.24 5.98
C ASP A 111 7.20 25.72 6.73
N ASN A 112 6.05 25.80 6.04
CA ASN A 112 4.78 26.18 6.64
C ASN A 112 3.64 25.31 6.09
N PRO A 113 3.51 24.05 6.54
CA PRO A 113 2.43 23.19 6.10
C PRO A 113 1.10 23.71 6.65
N ARG A 114 0.03 23.55 5.86
CA ARG A 114 -1.34 23.77 6.33
C ARG A 114 -1.61 22.92 7.57
N SER A 115 -2.45 23.39 8.48
CA SER A 115 -2.91 22.56 9.60
C SER A 115 -3.62 21.29 9.09
N PHE A 116 -3.76 20.30 9.98
CA PHE A 116 -4.46 19.06 9.65
C PHE A 116 -5.89 19.33 9.16
N ASP A 117 -6.67 20.17 9.85
CA ASP A 117 -8.03 20.54 9.42
C ASP A 117 -8.03 21.21 8.04
N GLN A 118 -7.10 22.14 7.80
CA GLN A 118 -6.97 22.82 6.51
C GLN A 118 -6.56 21.86 5.38
N PHE A 119 -5.79 20.82 5.69
CA PHE A 119 -5.45 19.77 4.75
C PHE A 119 -6.69 18.95 4.35
N LEU A 120 -7.52 18.58 5.32
CA LEU A 120 -8.74 17.79 5.10
C LEU A 120 -9.81 18.52 4.27
N LYS A 121 -9.85 19.85 4.28
CA LYS A 121 -10.77 20.66 3.45
C LYS A 121 -10.70 20.38 1.95
N ARG A 122 -9.62 19.76 1.46
CA ARG A 122 -9.47 19.39 0.04
C ARG A 122 -9.43 17.86 -0.12
N LYS A 123 -10.61 17.22 -0.15
CA LYS A 123 -10.75 15.77 -0.30
C LYS A 123 -9.89 15.20 -1.44
N SER A 124 -9.87 15.84 -2.61
CA SER A 124 -9.06 15.41 -3.77
C SER A 124 -7.55 15.36 -3.54
N LYS A 125 -7.04 15.94 -2.45
CA LYS A 125 -5.63 15.89 -2.03
C LYS A 125 -5.41 15.10 -0.73
N ALA A 126 -6.44 14.96 0.09
CA ALA A 126 -6.36 14.40 1.43
C ALA A 126 -6.85 12.95 1.52
N TYR A 127 -7.81 12.57 0.68
CA TYR A 127 -8.40 11.23 0.66
C TYR A 127 -7.43 10.19 0.11
N VAL A 128 -7.40 9.02 0.75
CA VAL A 128 -6.62 7.85 0.36
C VAL A 128 -7.56 6.65 0.23
N GLY A 129 -7.87 6.23 -1.00
CA GLY A 129 -8.67 5.04 -1.24
C GLY A 129 -7.84 3.77 -1.10
N ASN A 130 -7.90 3.13 0.07
CA ASN A 130 -7.17 1.91 0.38
C ASN A 130 -8.04 0.65 0.22
N TYR A 131 -9.30 0.72 0.66
CA TYR A 131 -10.23 -0.42 0.60
C TYR A 131 -10.33 -1.04 -0.80
N ASP A 132 -10.42 -0.21 -1.84
CA ASP A 132 -10.50 -0.64 -3.26
C ASP A 132 -9.22 -1.35 -3.78
N ILE A 133 -8.12 -1.35 -3.02
CA ILE A 133 -6.92 -2.09 -3.37
C ILE A 133 -7.13 -3.59 -3.16
N TYR A 134 -7.85 -3.98 -2.11
CA TYR A 134 -8.05 -5.39 -1.74
C TYR A 134 -9.52 -5.82 -1.75
N ALA A 135 -10.45 -4.89 -1.98
CA ALA A 135 -11.83 -5.19 -2.26
C ALA A 135 -12.12 -5.15 -3.77
N ILE A 136 -12.98 -6.06 -4.24
CA ILE A 136 -13.50 -6.10 -5.60
C ILE A 136 -15.02 -6.07 -5.48
N ASP A 137 -15.66 -5.13 -6.17
CA ASP A 137 -17.12 -4.92 -6.11
C ASP A 137 -17.66 -4.69 -4.67
N GLY A 138 -16.83 -4.09 -3.81
CA GLY A 138 -17.15 -3.80 -2.40
C GLY A 138 -16.83 -4.92 -1.42
N GLU A 139 -16.52 -6.12 -1.92
CA GLU A 139 -16.25 -7.30 -1.10
C GLU A 139 -14.74 -7.54 -0.97
N ILE A 140 -14.29 -7.92 0.23
CA ILE A 140 -12.89 -8.26 0.48
C ILE A 140 -12.50 -9.45 -0.40
N ALA A 141 -11.52 -9.26 -1.27
CA ALA A 141 -11.11 -10.22 -2.30
C ALA A 141 -9.74 -10.87 -2.01
N VAL A 142 -9.32 -10.84 -0.75
CA VAL A 142 -8.08 -11.45 -0.26
C VAL A 142 -8.39 -12.46 0.85
N ASN A 143 -7.48 -13.39 1.08
CA ASN A 143 -7.64 -14.45 2.08
C ASN A 143 -7.43 -13.93 3.51
N PHE A 144 -6.56 -12.94 3.68
CA PHE A 144 -6.23 -12.39 5.00
C PHE A 144 -6.00 -10.88 4.97
N VAL A 145 -6.53 -10.19 5.98
CA VAL A 145 -6.26 -8.77 6.23
C VAL A 145 -5.65 -8.65 7.62
N GLY A 146 -4.36 -8.34 7.67
CA GLY A 146 -3.64 -8.11 8.92
C GLY A 146 -3.79 -6.68 9.43
N SER A 147 -3.68 -6.48 10.74
CA SER A 147 -3.68 -5.18 11.38
C SER A 147 -2.26 -4.59 11.41
N TYR A 148 -2.12 -3.35 10.97
CA TYR A 148 -0.89 -2.58 11.08
C TYR A 148 -0.48 -2.33 12.55
N GLU A 149 -1.46 -2.25 13.45
CA GLU A 149 -1.22 -2.12 14.89
C GLU A 149 -0.50 -3.35 15.46
N ASN A 150 -0.75 -4.53 14.87
CA ASN A 150 -0.13 -5.81 15.22
C ASN A 150 0.77 -6.35 14.10
N LEU A 151 1.41 -5.44 13.34
CA LEU A 151 2.03 -5.73 12.04
C LEU A 151 2.95 -6.96 12.03
N ASN A 152 3.90 -7.07 12.97
CA ASN A 152 4.81 -8.22 13.01
C ASN A 152 4.07 -9.54 13.30
N HIS A 153 3.11 -9.52 14.20
CA HIS A 153 2.35 -10.71 14.56
C HIS A 153 1.47 -11.18 13.41
N ASP A 154 0.69 -10.28 12.82
CA ASP A 154 -0.22 -10.62 11.72
C ASP A 154 0.54 -10.94 10.43
N PHE A 155 1.70 -10.33 10.22
CA PHE A 155 2.60 -10.73 9.15
C PHE A 155 3.08 -12.16 9.30
N ASN A 156 3.56 -12.55 10.48
CA ASN A 156 4.00 -13.92 10.70
C ASN A 156 2.85 -14.95 10.64
N LYS A 157 1.62 -14.55 10.99
CA LYS A 157 0.43 -15.39 10.74
C LYS A 157 0.20 -15.63 9.25
N ALA A 158 0.25 -14.58 8.43
CA ALA A 158 0.11 -14.73 6.98
C ALA A 158 1.23 -15.60 6.37
N MET A 159 2.45 -15.51 6.91
CA MET A 159 3.57 -16.37 6.51
C MET A 159 3.33 -17.85 6.87
N GLU A 160 2.80 -18.11 8.07
CA GLU A 160 2.47 -19.46 8.52
C GLU A 160 1.39 -20.11 7.62
N GLU A 161 0.38 -19.35 7.20
CA GLU A 161 -0.68 -19.83 6.29
C GLU A 161 -0.15 -20.24 4.91
N ILE A 162 0.95 -19.64 4.44
CA ILE A 162 1.63 -20.03 3.19
C ILE A 162 2.78 -21.02 3.40
N GLY A 163 2.92 -21.58 4.60
CA GLY A 163 3.90 -22.63 4.92
C GLY A 163 5.29 -22.13 5.32
N ILE A 164 5.48 -20.82 5.50
CA ILE A 164 6.74 -20.22 5.95
C ILE A 164 6.74 -20.21 7.48
N LYS A 165 7.49 -21.13 8.07
CA LYS A 165 7.53 -21.35 9.53
C LYS A 165 8.51 -20.46 10.27
N GLU A 166 9.47 -19.89 9.55
CA GLU A 166 10.50 -19.03 10.12
C GLU A 166 9.90 -17.67 10.46
N LYS A 167 10.17 -17.18 11.67
CA LYS A 167 9.69 -15.87 12.09
C LYS A 167 10.49 -14.77 11.41
N ILE A 168 9.82 -13.95 10.62
CA ILE A 168 10.41 -12.82 9.93
C ILE A 168 10.09 -11.56 10.73
N THR A 169 11.13 -10.82 11.11
CA THR A 169 10.96 -9.52 11.75
C THR A 169 10.93 -8.44 10.67
N LEU A 170 9.81 -7.73 10.56
CA LEU A 170 9.71 -6.63 9.62
C LEU A 170 10.57 -5.45 10.10
N PRO A 171 11.39 -4.84 9.23
CA PRO A 171 12.08 -3.62 9.57
C PRO A 171 11.05 -2.55 9.92
N VAL A 172 11.34 -1.75 10.95
CA VAL A 172 10.48 -0.63 11.35
C VAL A 172 10.64 0.51 10.34
N ALA A 173 10.13 0.32 9.13
CA ALA A 173 10.09 1.33 8.10
C ALA A 173 8.94 2.31 8.39
N ASN A 174 9.22 3.60 8.28
CA ASN A 174 8.25 4.69 8.48
C ASN A 174 7.82 4.98 9.92
N VAL A 175 8.72 4.87 10.90
CA VAL A 175 8.59 5.77 12.06
C VAL A 175 8.83 7.16 11.51
N SER A 176 7.78 7.94 11.26
CA SER A 176 7.97 9.38 11.11
C SER A 176 8.79 9.79 12.33
N LYS A 177 9.93 10.46 12.16
CA LYS A 177 10.66 11.00 13.32
C LYS A 177 9.78 11.96 14.13
N GLN A 178 8.70 12.44 13.52
CA GLN A 178 7.53 13.05 14.13
C GLN A 178 6.47 12.00 14.51
N LYS A 179 6.84 10.91 15.19
CA LYS A 179 5.84 10.07 15.84
C LYS A 179 5.43 10.89 17.04
N ASP A 180 4.35 11.62 16.88
CA ASP A 180 3.87 12.49 17.92
C ASP A 180 3.60 11.64 19.16
N THR A 181 4.33 11.95 20.24
CA THR A 181 4.28 11.25 21.52
C THR A 181 2.88 11.26 22.14
N HIS A 182 1.98 12.10 21.63
CA HIS A 182 0.63 12.30 22.15
C HIS A 182 -0.46 11.54 21.35
N GLY A 183 -0.08 10.78 20.30
CA GLY A 183 -1.01 9.93 19.52
C GLY A 183 -1.83 10.66 18.45
N TYR A 184 -2.40 9.93 17.49
CA TYR A 184 -3.13 10.52 16.35
C TYR A 184 -4.39 11.29 16.77
N ARG A 185 -4.98 10.97 17.92
CA ARG A 185 -6.29 11.48 18.35
C ARG A 185 -6.33 12.99 18.55
N GLN A 186 -5.23 13.58 19.02
CA GLN A 186 -5.14 15.03 19.27
C GLN A 186 -5.25 15.88 18.00
N TYR A 187 -5.03 15.29 16.82
CA TYR A 187 -5.16 16.00 15.55
C TYR A 187 -6.61 16.23 15.17
N TYR A 188 -7.55 15.55 15.83
CA TYR A 188 -8.94 15.55 15.46
C TYR A 188 -9.77 16.46 16.36
N THR A 189 -10.64 17.22 15.70
CA THR A 189 -11.87 17.73 16.29
C THR A 189 -12.98 16.69 16.09
N ASP A 190 -14.13 16.86 16.75
CA ASP A 190 -15.29 16.00 16.48
C ASP A 190 -15.72 16.08 15.00
N GLU A 191 -15.61 17.25 14.39
CA GLU A 191 -15.91 17.47 12.97
C GLU A 191 -14.99 16.64 12.08
N THR A 192 -13.67 16.75 12.26
CA THR A 192 -12.72 16.01 11.42
C THR A 192 -12.71 14.51 11.71
N ARG A 193 -13.00 14.10 12.95
CA ARG A 193 -13.19 12.67 13.28
C ARG A 193 -14.35 12.08 12.48
N ASN A 194 -15.50 12.76 12.46
CA ASN A 194 -16.69 12.30 11.77
C ASN A 194 -16.51 12.36 10.24
N LEU A 195 -15.79 13.36 9.74
CA LEU A 195 -15.43 13.44 8.31
C LEU A 195 -14.64 12.21 7.86
N ILE A 196 -13.63 11.81 8.64
CA ILE A 196 -12.81 10.63 8.35
C ILE A 196 -13.63 9.35 8.50
N ALA A 197 -14.53 9.26 9.48
CA ALA A 197 -15.46 8.14 9.59
C ALA A 197 -16.32 7.98 8.32
N GLY A 198 -16.81 9.09 7.75
CA GLY A 198 -17.59 9.07 6.51
C GLY A 198 -16.78 8.74 5.25
N TRP A 199 -15.51 9.14 5.17
CA TRP A 199 -14.66 8.80 4.02
C TRP A 199 -14.29 7.32 3.97
N TYR A 200 -14.16 6.72 5.15
CA TYR A 200 -13.58 5.41 5.36
C TYR A 200 -14.59 4.43 5.97
N ALA A 201 -15.88 4.64 5.71
CA ALA A 201 -16.96 3.83 6.30
C ALA A 201 -16.81 2.33 5.97
N ALA A 202 -16.49 1.99 4.72
CA ALA A 202 -16.36 0.59 4.29
C ALA A 202 -15.32 -0.19 5.10
N GLU A 203 -14.13 0.36 5.29
CA GLU A 203 -13.07 -0.32 6.07
C GLU A 203 -13.31 -0.21 7.59
N ILE A 204 -14.01 0.81 8.07
CA ILE A 204 -14.44 0.90 9.47
C ILE A 204 -15.45 -0.20 9.79
N ASP A 205 -16.46 -0.36 8.95
CA ASP A 205 -17.53 -1.34 9.12
C ASP A 205 -16.98 -2.77 8.97
N ALA A 206 -16.11 -3.01 7.98
CA ALA A 206 -15.53 -4.32 7.74
C ALA A 206 -14.63 -4.81 8.89
N PHE A 207 -13.87 -3.92 9.53
CA PHE A 207 -12.87 -4.30 10.54
C PHE A 207 -13.20 -3.84 11.96
N GLY A 208 -14.36 -3.20 12.16
CA GLY A 208 -14.82 -2.73 13.47
C GLY A 208 -13.92 -1.66 14.09
N TYR A 209 -13.25 -0.84 13.27
CA TYR A 209 -12.36 0.20 13.77
C TYR A 209 -13.12 1.24 14.61
N LYS A 210 -12.48 1.71 15.67
CA LYS A 210 -13.00 2.76 16.54
C LYS A 210 -11.97 3.85 16.70
N PHE A 211 -12.48 5.08 16.85
CA PHE A 211 -11.65 6.21 17.25
C PHE A 211 -11.21 6.06 18.69
#